data_AF-A0A3P9KSM6-F1
#
_entry.id   AF-A0A3P9KSM6-F1
#
_cell.length_a   1.000
_cell.length_b   1.000
_cell.length_c   1.000
_cell.angle_alpha   90.00
_cell.angle_beta   90.00
_cell.angle_gamma   90.00
#
_symmetry.space_group_name_H-M   'P 1'
#
loop_
_entity.id
_entity.type
_entity.pdbx_description
1 polymer ?
#
loop_
_entity_poly.entity_id
_entity_poly.type
_entity_poly.pdbx_seq_one_letter_code
_entity_poly.pdbx_strand_id
1 'polypeptide(L)'
;MVLLLRRISTFPIRLAVTLFGLPCTSCANGVNPSISSPSSCLIRTDNNFRHISTSCILYKTMPSSAAPHVRARSTQYPGSTVARFPVPDDKVDWSVDWGQYNPVSYTAPTVLKKPEWADPDIGSFSPEFNAVDGAVDRTSFEGIYRVENKVPLNPRGRTGLSGRGLLGRWGPNHAADPIVTRWKLDGSRAKVYHSVSKQPILQFVSIMRRDCGEWAIPGGMVDPGEQVSLTLQREFSEEALNSLAIPTSEREKIHERITELFSCNGFQVYKGYVDDPRNTDNAWMETVAVNFHDELGDSVSELPLQAGDDAGQVKWVDLDSSLNLYANHSHFLEIVAKERKAHW
;
A
#
# COMPACT_ATOMS: atom_id res chain seq x y z
N MET A 1 -43.55 11.12 -15.61
CA MET A 1 -43.39 10.11 -14.55
C MET A 1 -42.69 8.91 -15.17
N VAL A 2 -41.35 8.89 -15.18
CA VAL A 2 -40.54 7.81 -15.77
C VAL A 2 -39.52 7.43 -14.72
N LEU A 3 -39.64 6.21 -14.19
CA LEU A 3 -38.70 5.63 -13.24
C LEU A 3 -37.37 5.31 -13.96
N LEU A 4 -36.27 5.90 -13.50
CA LEU A 4 -34.92 5.43 -13.82
C LEU A 4 -34.51 4.35 -12.81
N LEU A 5 -34.47 3.10 -13.28
CA LEU A 5 -33.83 1.98 -12.58
C LEU A 5 -32.31 2.19 -12.62
N ARG A 6 -31.70 2.53 -11.47
CA ARG A 6 -30.24 2.48 -11.29
C ARG A 6 -29.79 1.03 -11.27
N ARG A 7 -28.98 0.63 -12.26
CA ARG A 7 -28.25 -0.64 -12.26
C ARG A 7 -27.25 -0.63 -11.09
N ILE A 8 -27.37 -1.64 -10.26
CA ILE A 8 -26.43 -1.97 -9.19
C ILE A 8 -25.16 -2.50 -9.84
N SER A 9 -24.01 -1.92 -9.46
CA SER A 9 -22.68 -2.44 -9.82
C SER A 9 -22.53 -3.85 -9.26
N THR A 10 -22.47 -4.84 -10.15
CA THR A 10 -22.12 -6.22 -9.83
C THR A 10 -20.62 -6.38 -10.04
N PHE A 11 -19.86 -6.48 -8.96
CA PHE A 11 -18.47 -6.95 -9.01
C PHE A 11 -18.47 -8.42 -9.47
N PRO A 12 -17.63 -8.83 -10.43
CA PRO A 12 -17.58 -10.20 -10.87
C PRO A 12 -16.97 -11.08 -9.77
N ILE A 13 -17.69 -12.14 -9.42
CA ILE A 13 -17.22 -13.27 -8.61
C ILE A 13 -16.01 -13.90 -9.32
N ARG A 14 -14.89 -14.12 -8.62
CA ARG A 14 -13.75 -14.87 -9.18
C ARG A 14 -13.39 -16.08 -8.31
N LEU A 15 -13.53 -17.23 -8.94
CA LEU A 15 -13.12 -18.55 -8.48
C LEU A 15 -11.61 -18.68 -8.70
N ALA A 16 -10.83 -18.90 -7.66
CA ALA A 16 -9.42 -19.24 -7.78
C ALA A 16 -9.29 -20.67 -8.34
N VAL A 17 -8.79 -20.81 -9.56
CA VAL A 17 -8.43 -22.11 -10.13
C VAL A 17 -6.98 -22.41 -9.72
N THR A 18 -6.82 -23.25 -8.70
CA THR A 18 -5.54 -23.84 -8.31
C THR A 18 -5.13 -24.89 -9.35
N LEU A 19 -4.07 -24.59 -10.10
CA LEU A 19 -3.38 -25.58 -10.93
C LEU A 19 -2.46 -26.44 -10.05
N PHE A 20 -2.92 -27.65 -9.74
CA PHE A 20 -2.07 -28.73 -9.22
C PHE A 20 -1.38 -29.45 -10.38
N GLY A 21 -0.06 -29.61 -10.30
CA GLY A 21 0.75 -30.33 -11.29
C GLY A 21 2.18 -30.60 -10.81
N LEU A 22 2.30 -31.57 -9.90
CA LEU A 22 3.52 -32.24 -9.39
C LEU A 22 4.26 -33.01 -10.54
N PRO A 23 5.56 -33.39 -10.41
CA PRO A 23 5.95 -34.46 -9.48
C PRO A 23 7.23 -34.24 -8.66
N CYS A 24 7.12 -34.65 -7.40
CA CYS A 24 8.19 -35.17 -6.56
C CYS A 24 9.02 -36.22 -7.29
N THR A 25 10.34 -36.20 -7.08
CA THR A 25 11.14 -37.42 -6.98
C THR A 25 11.99 -37.37 -5.72
N SER A 26 11.81 -38.43 -4.92
CA SER A 26 12.50 -38.76 -3.69
C SER A 26 13.89 -39.35 -3.93
N CYS A 27 14.72 -39.22 -2.89
CA CYS A 27 16.12 -39.60 -2.76
C CYS A 27 16.50 -41.03 -3.22
N ALA A 28 17.72 -41.19 -3.74
CA ALA A 28 18.52 -42.41 -3.60
C ALA A 28 20.04 -42.09 -3.62
N ASN A 29 20.77 -42.82 -2.77
CA ASN A 29 22.21 -42.74 -2.53
C ASN A 29 23.08 -43.18 -3.72
N GLY A 30 24.29 -42.60 -3.80
CA GLY A 30 25.50 -43.37 -4.09
C GLY A 30 26.34 -42.98 -5.32
N VAL A 31 27.59 -42.59 -5.01
CA VAL A 31 28.84 -42.83 -5.77
C VAL A 31 29.24 -41.83 -6.89
N ASN A 32 30.33 -41.12 -6.60
CA ASN A 32 31.23 -40.35 -7.49
C ASN A 32 32.01 -41.28 -8.45
N PRO A 33 32.45 -40.85 -9.65
CA PRO A 33 33.63 -39.97 -9.73
C PRO A 33 33.77 -39.00 -10.94
N SER A 34 34.52 -37.91 -10.66
CA SER A 34 35.49 -37.17 -11.51
C SER A 34 35.18 -36.83 -12.98
N ILE A 35 35.28 -35.54 -13.35
CA ILE A 35 36.39 -34.97 -14.16
C ILE A 35 36.21 -33.43 -14.31
N SER A 36 37.36 -32.77 -14.31
CA SER A 36 37.76 -31.37 -14.41
C SER A 36 37.03 -30.40 -15.37
N SER A 37 37.00 -29.11 -14.98
CA SER A 37 37.49 -27.97 -15.77
C SER A 37 37.78 -26.74 -14.86
N PRO A 38 38.59 -25.74 -15.31
CA PRO A 38 39.48 -24.99 -14.42
C PRO A 38 39.18 -23.48 -14.23
N SER A 39 39.96 -22.89 -13.31
CA SER A 39 40.41 -21.48 -13.19
C SER A 39 39.39 -20.47 -12.63
N SER A 40 39.39 -20.19 -11.31
CA SER A 40 40.27 -19.29 -10.53
C SER A 40 40.05 -17.78 -10.76
N CYS A 41 39.49 -17.09 -9.78
CA CYS A 41 40.07 -15.85 -9.29
C CYS A 41 39.75 -15.65 -7.80
N LEU A 42 40.80 -15.32 -7.05
CA LEU A 42 40.94 -15.29 -5.60
C LEU A 42 40.29 -14.04 -5.00
N ILE A 43 39.52 -14.18 -3.92
CA ILE A 43 39.44 -13.15 -2.87
C ILE A 43 39.71 -13.81 -1.52
N ARG A 44 40.69 -13.20 -0.87
CA ARG A 44 41.43 -13.59 0.33
C ARG A 44 40.52 -13.57 1.57
N THR A 45 40.51 -14.67 2.31
CA THR A 45 40.00 -14.75 3.68
C THR A 45 41.10 -14.28 4.64
N ASP A 46 40.82 -13.26 5.43
CA ASP A 46 41.59 -12.97 6.64
C ASP A 46 40.63 -13.02 7.85
N ASN A 47 40.77 -14.10 8.62
CA ASN A 47 40.21 -14.23 9.95
C ASN A 47 41.04 -13.39 10.92
N ASN A 48 40.42 -12.40 11.55
CA ASN A 48 40.92 -11.83 12.80
C ASN A 48 39.77 -11.54 13.75
N PHE A 49 39.50 -12.53 14.62
CA PHE A 49 38.68 -12.38 15.81
C PHE A 49 39.33 -11.37 16.77
N ARG A 50 38.64 -10.27 17.06
CA ARG A 50 38.84 -9.50 18.29
C ARG A 50 37.49 -9.20 18.93
N HIS A 51 37.27 -9.81 20.08
CA HIS A 51 36.18 -9.49 21.01
C HIS A 51 36.27 -8.01 21.40
N ILE A 52 35.23 -7.24 21.08
CA ILE A 52 34.97 -5.94 21.71
C ILE A 52 33.59 -6.06 22.35
N SER A 53 33.61 -6.20 23.67
CA SER A 53 32.45 -6.03 24.53
C SER A 53 32.08 -4.55 24.52
N THR A 54 30.89 -4.22 24.02
CA THR A 54 30.36 -2.85 24.12
C THR A 54 28.93 -2.91 24.64
N SER A 55 28.80 -2.34 25.84
CA SER A 55 27.62 -2.12 26.65
C SER A 55 26.36 -1.79 25.86
N CYS A 56 25.26 -2.46 26.25
CA CYS A 56 23.89 -2.11 25.92
C CYS A 56 23.61 -0.64 26.28
N ILE A 57 23.56 0.23 25.27
CA ILE A 57 22.93 1.54 25.41
C ILE A 57 21.45 1.32 25.08
N LEU A 58 20.65 1.36 26.14
CA LEU A 58 19.20 1.39 26.07
C LEU A 58 18.80 2.70 25.37
N TYR A 59 18.56 2.67 24.06
CA TYR A 59 17.91 3.78 23.38
C TYR A 59 16.47 3.84 23.89
N LYS A 60 16.23 4.70 24.88
CA LYS A 60 14.88 5.20 25.15
C LYS A 60 14.47 5.98 23.91
N THR A 61 13.71 5.33 23.03
CA THR A 61 12.92 6.00 22.01
C THR A 61 11.94 6.92 22.73
N MET A 62 12.29 8.21 22.79
CA MET A 62 11.30 9.25 23.04
C MET A 62 10.33 9.19 21.86
N PRO A 63 9.02 8.92 22.06
CA PRO A 63 8.08 9.07 20.97
C PRO A 63 8.07 10.55 20.61
N SER A 64 8.71 10.89 19.49
CA SER A 64 8.38 12.13 18.79
C SER A 64 6.88 12.09 18.60
N SER A 65 6.14 12.98 19.28
CA SER A 65 4.70 13.14 19.06
C SER A 65 4.54 13.51 17.59
N ALA A 66 4.27 12.50 16.75
CA ALA A 66 3.85 12.73 15.38
C ALA A 66 2.58 13.59 15.48
N ALA A 67 2.46 14.58 14.59
CA ALA A 67 1.28 15.42 14.53
C ALA A 67 0.01 14.53 14.51
N PRO A 68 -1.06 14.92 15.24
CA PRO A 68 -2.26 14.11 15.32
C PRO A 68 -2.85 13.91 13.93
N HIS A 69 -3.36 12.70 13.65
CA HIS A 69 -4.03 12.40 12.39
C HIS A 69 -5.24 13.34 12.17
N VAL A 70 -5.31 14.00 11.02
CA VAL A 70 -6.32 15.02 10.73
C VAL A 70 -7.42 14.44 9.85
N ARG A 71 -7.05 13.70 8.78
CA ARG A 71 -8.03 13.14 7.83
C ARG A 71 -8.92 12.10 8.50
N ALA A 72 -8.36 11.26 9.38
CA ALA A 72 -9.09 10.28 10.18
C ALA A 72 -10.16 10.89 11.10
N ARG A 73 -10.08 12.19 11.39
CA ARG A 73 -11.04 12.95 12.23
C ARG A 73 -11.97 13.87 11.43
N SER A 74 -11.98 13.75 10.09
CA SER A 74 -12.90 14.50 9.23
C SER A 74 -14.35 14.34 9.69
N THR A 75 -15.12 15.43 9.74
CA THR A 75 -16.45 15.46 10.36
C THR A 75 -17.39 14.39 9.84
N GLN A 76 -17.43 14.16 8.53
CA GLN A 76 -18.32 13.19 7.89
C GLN A 76 -17.53 11.95 7.46
N TYR A 77 -18.04 10.78 7.80
CA TYR A 77 -17.44 9.51 7.39
C TYR A 77 -17.69 9.25 5.88
N PRO A 78 -16.66 8.88 5.09
CA PRO A 78 -16.78 8.71 3.64
C PRO A 78 -17.95 7.82 3.20
N GLY A 79 -18.65 8.21 2.12
CA GLY A 79 -19.75 7.44 1.55
C GLY A 79 -21.00 7.32 2.43
N SER A 80 -21.11 8.13 3.49
CA SER A 80 -22.22 8.08 4.45
C SER A 80 -22.66 9.48 4.90
N THR A 81 -23.77 9.60 5.63
CA THR A 81 -24.17 10.83 6.35
C THR A 81 -23.75 10.83 7.82
N VAL A 82 -22.92 9.86 8.23
CA VAL A 82 -22.53 9.69 9.63
C VAL A 82 -21.51 10.75 10.00
N ALA A 83 -21.83 11.53 11.03
CA ALA A 83 -20.91 12.49 11.63
C ALA A 83 -20.11 11.83 12.76
N ARG A 84 -18.80 12.05 12.78
CA ARG A 84 -17.92 11.61 13.87
C ARG A 84 -18.16 12.44 15.13
N PHE A 85 -17.88 11.86 16.28
CA PHE A 85 -17.76 12.60 17.52
C PHE A 85 -16.56 13.57 17.41
N PRO A 86 -16.71 14.87 17.71
CA PRO A 86 -15.60 15.82 17.60
C PRO A 86 -14.46 15.47 18.57
N VAL A 87 -13.24 15.32 18.04
CA VAL A 87 -12.04 15.02 18.84
C VAL A 87 -11.04 16.18 18.72
N PRO A 88 -10.89 17.02 19.76
CA PRO A 88 -9.83 18.03 19.82
C PRO A 88 -8.43 17.42 19.80
N ASP A 89 -7.42 18.16 19.31
CA ASP A 89 -6.04 17.67 19.16
C ASP A 89 -5.42 17.19 20.48
N ASP A 90 -5.70 17.86 21.58
CA ASP A 90 -5.23 17.51 22.93
C ASP A 90 -5.93 16.28 23.53
N LYS A 91 -6.94 15.74 22.85
CA LYS A 91 -7.71 14.56 23.24
C LYS A 91 -7.54 13.37 22.30
N VAL A 92 -6.71 13.50 21.27
CA VAL A 92 -6.44 12.41 20.31
C VAL A 92 -5.76 11.23 20.99
N ASP A 93 -4.72 11.46 21.78
CA ASP A 93 -3.99 10.37 22.43
C ASP A 93 -4.86 9.66 23.48
N TRP A 94 -5.01 8.35 23.30
CA TRP A 94 -5.66 7.43 24.22
C TRP A 94 -5.12 7.48 25.66
N SER A 95 -3.87 7.91 25.88
CA SER A 95 -3.28 8.10 27.22
C SER A 95 -3.97 9.23 28.01
N VAL A 96 -4.61 10.17 27.31
CA VAL A 96 -5.36 11.26 27.91
C VAL A 96 -6.70 10.73 28.39
N ASP A 97 -6.96 10.87 29.69
CA ASP A 97 -8.26 10.54 30.26
C ASP A 97 -9.35 11.45 29.69
N TRP A 98 -10.45 10.82 29.28
CA TRP A 98 -11.56 11.50 28.65
C TRP A 98 -12.86 10.71 28.79
N GLY A 99 -13.41 10.69 30.01
CA GLY A 99 -14.66 9.98 30.30
C GLY A 99 -15.90 10.46 29.52
N GLN A 100 -15.87 11.66 28.94
CA GLN A 100 -16.95 12.16 28.07
C GLN A 100 -16.85 11.65 26.62
N TYR A 101 -15.77 10.95 26.25
CA TYR A 101 -15.60 10.44 24.90
C TYR A 101 -16.68 9.40 24.58
N ASN A 102 -17.51 9.71 23.57
CA ASN A 102 -18.61 8.86 23.16
C ASN A 102 -18.63 8.73 21.63
N PRO A 103 -17.73 7.92 21.05
CA PRO A 103 -17.61 7.80 19.61
C PRO A 103 -18.87 7.22 19.00
N VAL A 104 -19.24 7.71 17.81
CA VAL A 104 -20.37 7.15 17.07
C VAL A 104 -20.00 5.75 16.59
N SER A 105 -20.85 4.75 16.83
CA SER A 105 -20.63 3.40 16.32
C SER A 105 -21.12 3.27 14.88
N TYR A 106 -20.24 2.90 13.97
CA TYR A 106 -20.59 2.72 12.57
C TYR A 106 -19.74 1.66 11.87
N THR A 107 -20.43 0.76 11.17
CA THR A 107 -19.87 -0.17 10.19
C THR A 107 -20.78 -0.15 8.98
N ALA A 108 -20.21 0.01 7.78
CA ALA A 108 -20.96 0.18 6.55
C ALA A 108 -21.80 -1.07 6.23
N PRO A 109 -23.00 -0.93 5.64
CA PRO A 109 -23.84 -2.07 5.28
C PRO A 109 -23.16 -3.09 4.36
N THR A 110 -22.22 -2.66 3.52
CA THR A 110 -21.42 -3.53 2.66
C THR A 110 -20.49 -4.44 3.46
N VAL A 111 -19.88 -3.93 4.53
CA VAL A 111 -19.04 -4.69 5.45
C VAL A 111 -19.89 -5.63 6.32
N LEU A 112 -21.06 -5.16 6.79
CA LEU A 112 -21.99 -5.96 7.61
C LEU A 112 -22.57 -7.18 6.87
N LYS A 113 -22.56 -7.18 5.53
CA LYS A 113 -22.92 -8.35 4.71
C LYS A 113 -21.89 -9.47 4.76
N LYS A 114 -20.72 -9.25 5.40
CA LYS A 114 -19.64 -10.23 5.55
C LYS A 114 -19.16 -10.82 4.22
N PRO A 115 -18.81 -10.00 3.21
CA PRO A 115 -18.08 -10.51 2.05
C PRO A 115 -16.74 -11.13 2.47
N GLU A 116 -16.10 -11.92 1.60
CA GLU A 116 -14.87 -12.66 1.92
C GLU A 116 -13.72 -11.77 2.44
N TRP A 117 -13.67 -10.52 1.98
CA TRP A 117 -12.68 -9.53 2.41
C TRP A 117 -12.99 -8.86 3.76
N ALA A 118 -14.17 -9.10 4.35
CA ALA A 118 -14.61 -8.48 5.60
C ALA A 118 -14.70 -9.49 6.75
N ASP A 119 -14.20 -9.10 7.91
CA ASP A 119 -14.33 -9.92 9.12
C ASP A 119 -15.80 -9.99 9.59
N PRO A 120 -16.20 -11.04 10.33
CA PRO A 120 -17.40 -10.96 11.15
C PRO A 120 -17.24 -9.96 12.32
N ASP A 121 -18.33 -9.69 13.03
CA ASP A 121 -18.27 -8.88 14.25
C ASP A 121 -17.66 -9.66 15.42
N ILE A 122 -16.88 -8.93 16.24
CA ILE A 122 -16.26 -9.46 17.46
C ILE A 122 -17.33 -10.04 18.38
N GLY A 123 -17.01 -11.18 18.99
CA GLY A 123 -17.91 -11.95 19.84
C GLY A 123 -18.27 -13.28 19.19
N SER A 124 -18.84 -13.23 17.98
CA SER A 124 -18.98 -14.43 17.13
C SER A 124 -17.67 -14.85 16.46
N PHE A 125 -16.74 -13.89 16.37
CA PHE A 125 -15.42 -14.03 15.80
C PHE A 125 -14.37 -13.59 16.82
N SER A 126 -13.29 -14.37 16.91
CA SER A 126 -12.20 -14.20 17.87
C SER A 126 -10.87 -14.20 17.11
N PRO A 127 -10.49 -13.07 16.47
CA PRO A 127 -9.24 -12.97 15.71
C PRO A 127 -8.00 -12.99 16.60
N GLU A 128 -6.90 -13.49 16.04
CA GLU A 128 -5.57 -13.39 16.66
C GLU A 128 -4.91 -12.05 16.30
N PHE A 129 -5.21 -11.00 17.07
CA PHE A 129 -4.61 -9.68 16.88
C PHE A 129 -3.09 -9.68 17.13
N ASN A 130 -2.38 -8.76 16.47
CA ASN A 130 -0.92 -8.62 16.50
C ASN A 130 -0.16 -9.87 16.03
N ALA A 131 -0.79 -10.72 15.22
CA ALA A 131 -0.21 -11.93 14.64
C ALA A 131 -0.70 -12.13 13.20
N VAL A 132 -0.08 -13.07 12.49
CA VAL A 132 -0.60 -13.58 11.22
C VAL A 132 -1.67 -14.63 11.54
N ASP A 133 -2.94 -14.28 11.30
CA ASP A 133 -4.12 -15.07 11.65
C ASP A 133 -4.66 -15.78 10.39
N GLY A 134 -4.14 -16.98 10.15
CA GLY A 134 -4.40 -17.73 8.92
C GLY A 134 -3.89 -17.00 7.68
N ALA A 135 -4.79 -16.60 6.78
CA ALA A 135 -4.46 -15.84 5.57
C ALA A 135 -4.49 -14.31 5.78
N VAL A 136 -4.86 -13.83 6.97
CA VAL A 136 -4.97 -12.39 7.26
C VAL A 136 -3.81 -11.99 8.17
N ASP A 137 -2.93 -11.13 7.67
CA ASP A 137 -1.94 -10.47 8.51
C ASP A 137 -2.65 -9.41 9.36
N ARG A 138 -2.62 -9.59 10.69
CA ARG A 138 -3.17 -8.63 11.65
C ARG A 138 -2.04 -7.93 12.41
N THR A 139 -0.78 -8.09 12.03
CA THR A 139 0.32 -7.31 12.59
C THR A 139 0.26 -5.88 12.09
N SER A 140 0.77 -4.93 12.88
CA SER A 140 0.87 -3.53 12.45
C SER A 140 2.33 -3.17 12.20
N PHE A 141 2.56 -2.35 11.18
CA PHE A 141 3.86 -1.75 10.90
C PHE A 141 4.27 -0.70 11.95
N GLU A 142 3.34 -0.28 12.82
CA GLU A 142 3.59 0.61 13.96
C GLU A 142 3.94 -0.15 15.26
N GLY A 143 4.07 -1.48 15.18
CA GLY A 143 4.32 -2.36 16.33
C GLY A 143 3.04 -2.89 16.97
N ILE A 144 3.13 -3.30 18.24
CA ILE A 144 1.99 -3.92 18.93
C ILE A 144 0.94 -2.84 19.24
N TYR A 145 -0.26 -2.99 18.67
CA TYR A 145 -1.40 -2.15 19.02
C TYR A 145 -2.18 -2.73 20.20
N ARG A 146 -2.83 -1.85 20.95
CA ARG A 146 -3.64 -2.25 22.11
C ARG A 146 -4.95 -2.88 21.65
N VAL A 147 -5.40 -3.86 22.43
CA VAL A 147 -6.71 -4.48 22.31
C VAL A 147 -7.44 -4.25 23.62
N GLU A 148 -8.60 -3.62 23.56
CA GLU A 148 -9.44 -3.30 24.71
C GLU A 148 -10.87 -3.77 24.44
N ASN A 149 -11.52 -4.41 25.42
CA ASN A 149 -12.85 -4.99 25.23
C ASN A 149 -12.97 -5.90 23.98
N LYS A 150 -11.88 -6.64 23.67
CA LYS A 150 -11.73 -7.54 22.50
C LYS A 150 -11.74 -6.85 21.13
N VAL A 151 -11.66 -5.53 21.07
CA VAL A 151 -11.48 -4.77 19.82
C VAL A 151 -10.12 -4.07 19.82
N PRO A 152 -9.48 -3.90 18.66
CA PRO A 152 -8.22 -3.18 18.58
C PRO A 152 -8.47 -1.67 18.74
N LEU A 153 -7.45 -0.96 19.20
CA LEU A 153 -7.41 0.49 19.29
C LEU A 153 -6.41 1.04 18.29
N ASN A 154 -6.86 2.02 17.50
CA ASN A 154 -6.06 2.70 16.49
C ASN A 154 -4.77 3.28 17.14
N PRO A 155 -3.57 2.92 16.65
CA PRO A 155 -2.31 3.29 17.29
C PRO A 155 -2.04 4.79 17.26
N ARG A 156 -2.74 5.55 16.40
CA ARG A 156 -2.60 7.02 16.29
C ARG A 156 -3.65 7.81 17.07
N GLY A 157 -4.52 7.15 17.83
CA GLY A 157 -5.46 7.82 18.73
C GLY A 157 -6.93 7.74 18.32
N ARG A 158 -7.73 8.53 19.04
CA ARG A 158 -9.19 8.67 18.88
C ARG A 158 -9.54 9.34 17.56
N THR A 159 -10.51 8.76 16.86
CA THR A 159 -11.05 9.27 15.60
C THR A 159 -12.45 9.86 15.74
N GLY A 160 -13.13 9.59 16.85
CA GLY A 160 -14.53 9.97 17.06
C GLY A 160 -15.55 8.97 16.50
N LEU A 161 -15.10 7.82 16.00
CA LEU A 161 -15.97 6.80 15.41
C LEU A 161 -15.45 5.40 15.77
N SER A 162 -16.32 4.57 16.35
CA SER A 162 -16.03 3.17 16.68
C SER A 162 -16.65 2.24 15.64
N GLY A 163 -16.26 0.97 15.67
CA GLY A 163 -16.58 0.00 14.62
C GLY A 163 -15.58 0.09 13.46
N ARG A 164 -15.94 -0.46 12.30
CA ARG A 164 -14.99 -0.60 11.18
C ARG A 164 -15.21 0.41 10.05
N GLY A 165 -16.34 1.11 10.06
CA GLY A 165 -16.74 1.95 8.94
C GLY A 165 -16.76 1.15 7.64
N LEU A 166 -16.02 1.59 6.62
CA LEU A 166 -15.86 0.93 5.32
C LEU A 166 -14.76 -0.15 5.28
N LEU A 167 -13.94 -0.25 6.32
CA LEU A 167 -12.83 -1.20 6.33
C LEU A 167 -13.32 -2.62 6.66
N GLY A 168 -12.75 -3.61 5.98
CA GLY A 168 -13.16 -5.01 6.13
C GLY A 168 -12.67 -5.63 7.44
N ARG A 169 -11.41 -5.35 7.79
CA ARG A 169 -10.72 -5.99 8.90
C ARG A 169 -10.79 -5.15 10.18
N TRP A 170 -10.89 -5.83 11.31
CA TRP A 170 -10.59 -5.21 12.60
C TRP A 170 -9.07 -4.99 12.73
N GLY A 171 -8.66 -3.79 13.10
CA GLY A 171 -7.24 -3.42 13.23
C GLY A 171 -6.65 -2.91 11.91
N PRO A 172 -5.40 -3.26 11.57
CA PRO A 172 -4.75 -2.79 10.34
C PRO A 172 -5.43 -3.41 9.11
N ASN A 173 -5.62 -2.58 8.09
CA ASN A 173 -6.06 -2.96 6.75
C ASN A 173 -4.93 -2.59 5.78
N HIS A 174 -4.17 -3.60 5.37
CA HIS A 174 -2.95 -3.41 4.57
C HIS A 174 -3.26 -3.12 3.11
N ALA A 175 -2.59 -2.10 2.58
CA ALA A 175 -2.57 -1.71 1.19
C ALA A 175 -1.13 -1.73 0.65
N ALA A 176 -1.01 -1.62 -0.67
CA ALA A 176 0.26 -1.46 -1.35
C ALA A 176 0.17 -0.36 -2.41
N ASP A 177 1.13 0.57 -2.39
CA ASP A 177 1.15 1.75 -3.25
C ASP A 177 2.36 1.72 -4.21
N PRO A 178 2.18 1.27 -5.46
CA PRO A 178 3.24 1.24 -6.46
C PRO A 178 3.44 2.64 -7.07
N ILE A 179 4.52 3.29 -6.67
CA ILE A 179 4.91 4.61 -7.21
C ILE A 179 5.80 4.41 -8.42
N VAL A 180 5.18 4.26 -9.59
CA VAL A 180 5.89 4.13 -10.86
C VAL A 180 6.28 5.52 -11.38
N THR A 181 7.57 5.72 -11.64
CA THR A 181 8.14 7.01 -12.04
C THR A 181 9.02 6.92 -13.26
N ARG A 182 9.10 8.03 -14.01
CA ARG A 182 10.03 8.22 -15.14
C ARG A 182 10.52 9.66 -15.19
N TRP A 183 11.62 9.92 -15.87
CA TRP A 183 12.02 11.29 -16.18
C TRP A 183 11.11 11.92 -17.22
N LYS A 184 10.77 13.21 -17.06
CA LYS A 184 10.18 13.98 -18.15
C LYS A 184 11.24 14.24 -19.21
N LEU A 185 10.99 13.78 -20.42
CA LEU A 185 11.92 13.94 -21.55
C LEU A 185 11.36 14.93 -22.59
N ASP A 186 12.24 15.66 -23.26
CA ASP A 186 11.89 16.49 -24.41
C ASP A 186 11.92 15.68 -25.73
N GLY A 187 11.67 16.33 -26.86
CA GLY A 187 11.67 15.68 -28.18
C GLY A 187 13.01 15.08 -28.60
N SER A 188 14.11 15.43 -27.94
CA SER A 188 15.46 14.86 -28.15
C SER A 188 15.81 13.74 -27.19
N ARG A 189 14.86 13.31 -26.34
CA ARG A 189 15.05 12.38 -25.22
C ARG A 189 15.98 12.91 -24.12
N ALA A 190 16.19 14.22 -24.03
CA ALA A 190 16.92 14.83 -22.91
C ALA A 190 15.98 15.11 -21.73
N LYS A 191 16.50 15.00 -20.49
CA LYS A 191 15.75 15.32 -19.27
C LYS A 191 15.34 16.80 -19.28
N VAL A 192 14.07 17.07 -19.03
CA VAL A 192 13.55 18.43 -18.86
C VAL A 192 13.85 18.91 -17.44
N TYR A 193 14.42 20.11 -17.31
CA TYR A 193 14.76 20.71 -16.02
C TYR A 193 13.75 21.78 -15.64
N HIS A 194 13.36 21.79 -14.37
CA HIS A 194 12.48 22.83 -13.83
C HIS A 194 13.22 24.18 -13.79
N SER A 195 12.52 25.25 -14.17
CA SER A 195 13.12 26.56 -14.40
C SER A 195 13.66 27.20 -13.13
N VAL A 196 13.06 26.93 -11.96
CA VAL A 196 13.44 27.51 -10.67
C VAL A 196 14.46 26.64 -9.94
N SER A 197 14.13 25.38 -9.67
CA SER A 197 14.97 24.47 -8.87
C SER A 197 16.22 23.99 -9.62
N LYS A 198 16.24 24.12 -10.95
CA LYS A 198 17.31 23.59 -11.82
C LYS A 198 17.54 22.08 -11.67
N GLN A 199 16.55 21.37 -11.16
CA GLN A 199 16.53 19.92 -11.03
C GLN A 199 15.70 19.30 -12.17
N PRO A 200 15.98 18.05 -12.56
CA PRO A 200 15.17 17.36 -13.55
C PRO A 200 13.74 17.13 -13.03
N ILE A 201 12.76 17.24 -13.94
CA ILE A 201 11.35 16.99 -13.64
C ILE A 201 11.10 15.48 -13.68
N LEU A 202 10.60 14.93 -12.58
CA LEU A 202 10.14 13.55 -12.50
C LEU A 202 8.65 13.50 -12.82
N GLN A 203 8.20 12.44 -13.46
CA GLN A 203 6.78 12.13 -13.63
C GLN A 203 6.43 10.86 -12.87
N PHE A 204 5.20 10.77 -12.38
CA PHE A 204 4.66 9.53 -11.82
C PHE A 204 3.31 9.19 -12.46
N VAL A 205 2.93 7.93 -12.40
CA VAL A 205 1.59 7.50 -12.82
C VAL A 205 0.60 7.83 -11.71
N SER A 206 -0.46 8.56 -12.05
CA SER A 206 -1.54 8.89 -11.14
C SER A 206 -2.89 8.49 -11.74
N ILE A 207 -3.80 8.07 -10.88
CA ILE A 207 -5.19 7.79 -11.21
C ILE A 207 -6.11 8.78 -10.51
N MET A 208 -7.25 9.09 -11.13
CA MET A 208 -8.34 9.82 -10.48
C MET A 208 -9.35 8.81 -9.96
N ARG A 209 -9.49 8.71 -8.63
CA ARG A 209 -10.40 7.74 -8.01
C ARG A 209 -11.86 8.08 -8.35
N ARG A 210 -12.69 7.07 -8.64
CA ARG A 210 -14.11 7.28 -8.97
C ARG A 210 -14.97 7.68 -7.77
N ASP A 211 -14.57 7.30 -6.57
CA ASP A 211 -15.36 7.49 -5.34
C ASP A 211 -15.30 8.92 -4.80
N CYS A 212 -14.12 9.57 -4.84
CA CYS A 212 -13.91 10.92 -4.33
C CYS A 212 -13.49 11.94 -5.39
N GLY A 213 -13.09 11.50 -6.59
CA GLY A 213 -12.58 12.40 -7.64
C GLY A 213 -11.19 12.98 -7.36
N GLU A 214 -10.49 12.48 -6.34
CA GLU A 214 -9.12 12.92 -6.01
C GLU A 214 -8.08 12.13 -6.82
N TRP A 215 -6.97 12.79 -7.16
CA TRP A 215 -5.81 12.13 -7.76
C TRP A 215 -5.01 11.36 -6.70
N ALA A 216 -4.60 10.15 -7.03
CA ALA A 216 -3.94 9.22 -6.13
C ALA A 216 -2.84 8.42 -6.84
N ILE A 217 -2.04 7.70 -6.05
CA ILE A 217 -1.15 6.65 -6.52
C ILE A 217 -2.05 5.44 -6.81
N PRO A 218 -1.81 4.68 -7.89
CA PRO A 218 -2.63 3.52 -8.26
C PRO A 218 -2.33 2.31 -7.35
N GLY A 219 -2.74 2.42 -6.08
CA GLY A 219 -2.56 1.40 -5.07
C GLY A 219 -3.89 0.85 -4.57
N GLY A 220 -3.83 -0.31 -3.96
CA GLY A 220 -5.02 -1.01 -3.48
C GLY A 220 -4.72 -1.97 -2.34
N MET A 221 -5.75 -2.76 -1.99
CA MET A 221 -5.71 -3.60 -0.80
C MET A 221 -4.87 -4.86 -1.05
N VAL A 222 -4.14 -5.30 -0.03
CA VAL A 222 -3.48 -6.61 -0.05
C VAL A 222 -4.54 -7.69 0.13
N ASP A 223 -4.63 -8.62 -0.82
CA ASP A 223 -5.57 -9.73 -0.74
C ASP A 223 -5.15 -10.74 0.33
N PRO A 224 -6.09 -11.49 0.94
CA PRO A 224 -5.76 -12.52 1.93
C PRO A 224 -4.75 -13.54 1.40
N GLY A 225 -3.61 -13.67 2.10
CA GLY A 225 -2.50 -14.54 1.71
C GLY A 225 -1.63 -14.04 0.56
N GLU A 226 -1.93 -12.86 0.00
CA GLU A 226 -1.13 -12.26 -1.07
C GLU A 226 0.14 -11.61 -0.50
N GLN A 227 1.25 -11.73 -1.25
CA GLN A 227 2.47 -11.01 -0.93
C GLN A 227 2.37 -9.56 -1.41
N VAL A 228 2.82 -8.60 -0.60
CA VAL A 228 2.85 -7.17 -0.94
C VAL A 228 3.48 -6.89 -2.31
N SER A 229 4.55 -7.61 -2.67
CA SER A 229 5.19 -7.47 -3.98
C SER A 229 4.26 -7.81 -5.15
N LEU A 230 3.42 -8.83 -4.99
CA LEU A 230 2.41 -9.21 -5.99
C LEU A 230 1.27 -8.19 -6.03
N THR A 231 0.83 -7.68 -4.87
CA THR A 231 -0.16 -6.61 -4.78
C THR A 231 0.31 -5.36 -5.53
N LEU A 232 1.55 -4.91 -5.32
CA LEU A 232 2.12 -3.75 -6.02
C LEU A 232 2.03 -3.90 -7.55
N GLN A 233 2.40 -5.06 -8.07
CA GLN A 233 2.34 -5.33 -9.51
C GLN A 233 0.90 -5.44 -10.02
N ARG A 234 0.03 -6.15 -9.28
CA ARG A 234 -1.38 -6.36 -9.63
C ARG A 234 -2.13 -5.03 -9.71
N GLU A 235 -2.06 -4.23 -8.65
CA GLU A 235 -2.76 -2.94 -8.56
C GLU A 235 -2.34 -1.99 -9.68
N PHE A 236 -1.02 -1.86 -9.93
CA PHE A 236 -0.55 -1.05 -11.05
C PHE A 236 -1.07 -1.57 -12.40
N SER A 237 -1.04 -2.89 -12.60
CA SER A 237 -1.49 -3.52 -13.85
C SER A 237 -2.99 -3.36 -14.09
N GLU A 238 -3.79 -3.43 -13.04
CA GLU A 238 -5.25 -3.33 -13.12
C GLU A 238 -5.70 -1.86 -13.23
N GLU A 239 -5.21 -0.99 -12.35
CA GLU A 239 -5.69 0.39 -12.25
C GLU A 239 -5.11 1.32 -13.32
N ALA A 240 -3.84 1.14 -13.69
CA ALA A 240 -3.14 2.07 -14.58
C ALA A 240 -3.00 1.59 -16.03
N LEU A 241 -3.09 0.29 -16.27
CA LEU A 241 -2.91 -0.33 -17.59
C LEU A 241 -4.15 -1.07 -18.10
N ASN A 242 -5.22 -1.17 -17.29
CA ASN A 242 -6.43 -1.92 -17.60
C ASN A 242 -6.12 -3.34 -18.15
N SER A 243 -5.18 -4.04 -17.50
CA SER A 243 -4.65 -5.32 -17.99
C SER A 243 -5.71 -6.41 -18.19
N LEU A 244 -6.86 -6.28 -17.54
CA LEU A 244 -8.01 -7.16 -17.70
C LEU A 244 -8.70 -7.04 -19.07
N ALA A 245 -8.55 -5.90 -19.76
CA ALA A 245 -9.15 -5.64 -21.06
C ALA A 245 -8.18 -5.79 -22.25
N ILE A 246 -6.91 -6.13 -21.98
CA ILE A 246 -5.86 -6.24 -23.02
C ILE A 246 -6.07 -7.52 -23.85
N PRO A 247 -6.01 -7.45 -25.20
CA PRO A 247 -6.05 -8.62 -26.07
C PRO A 247 -4.91 -9.62 -25.79
N THR A 248 -5.21 -10.91 -25.89
CA THR A 248 -4.27 -12.01 -25.57
C THR A 248 -2.92 -11.89 -26.31
N SER A 249 -2.91 -11.37 -27.55
CA SER A 249 -1.71 -11.22 -28.38
C SER A 249 -0.69 -10.18 -27.88
N GLU A 250 -1.13 -9.20 -27.10
CA GLU A 250 -0.27 -8.14 -26.54
C GLU A 250 0.01 -8.35 -25.06
N ARG A 251 -0.83 -9.15 -24.40
CA ARG A 251 -0.79 -9.41 -22.96
C ARG A 251 0.55 -9.92 -22.47
N GLU A 252 1.17 -10.87 -23.18
CA GLU A 252 2.45 -11.45 -22.77
C GLU A 252 3.58 -10.41 -22.75
N LYS A 253 3.70 -9.59 -23.81
CA LYS A 253 4.73 -8.55 -23.91
C LYS A 253 4.57 -7.45 -22.87
N ILE A 254 3.32 -7.04 -22.64
CA ILE A 254 2.99 -6.03 -21.63
C ILE A 254 3.29 -6.59 -20.24
N HIS A 255 2.87 -7.82 -19.97
CA HIS A 255 3.14 -8.50 -18.70
C HIS A 255 4.63 -8.69 -18.44
N GLU A 256 5.41 -9.06 -19.45
CA GLU A 256 6.87 -9.19 -19.34
C GLU A 256 7.52 -7.87 -18.93
N ARG A 257 7.21 -6.76 -19.62
CA ARG A 257 7.75 -5.43 -19.29
C ARG A 257 7.37 -4.96 -17.89
N ILE A 258 6.12 -5.16 -17.48
CA ILE A 258 5.67 -4.86 -16.11
C ILE A 258 6.46 -5.71 -15.12
N THR A 259 6.51 -7.03 -15.34
CA THR A 259 7.20 -7.95 -14.45
C THR A 259 8.68 -7.59 -14.32
N GLU A 260 9.33 -7.19 -15.41
CA GLU A 260 10.74 -6.79 -15.41
C GLU A 260 10.97 -5.53 -14.56
N LEU A 261 10.10 -4.51 -14.67
CA LEU A 261 10.16 -3.32 -13.82
C LEU A 261 9.95 -3.66 -12.33
N PHE A 262 8.97 -4.50 -12.03
CA PHE A 262 8.62 -4.86 -10.65
C PHE A 262 9.56 -5.93 -10.05
N SER A 263 10.33 -6.62 -10.88
CA SER A 263 11.41 -7.53 -10.46
C SER A 263 12.69 -6.77 -10.08
N CYS A 264 12.83 -5.51 -10.52
CA CYS A 264 13.92 -4.66 -10.09
C CYS A 264 13.79 -4.31 -8.60
N ASN A 265 14.91 -4.09 -7.92
CA ASN A 265 14.90 -3.74 -6.49
C ASN A 265 14.31 -2.33 -6.28
N GLY A 266 12.99 -2.27 -6.07
CA GLY A 266 12.26 -1.04 -5.79
C GLY A 266 12.74 -0.37 -4.51
N PHE A 267 12.62 0.95 -4.45
CA PHE A 267 12.93 1.72 -3.25
C PHE A 267 11.69 1.80 -2.35
N GLN A 268 11.73 1.18 -1.16
CA GLN A 268 10.63 1.29 -0.20
C GLN A 268 10.60 2.72 0.37
N VAL A 269 9.59 3.48 -0.06
CA VAL A 269 9.39 4.90 0.29
C VAL A 269 8.82 5.02 1.69
N TYR A 270 7.83 4.18 1.99
CA TYR A 270 7.08 4.25 3.23
C TYR A 270 6.53 2.88 3.61
N LYS A 271 6.43 2.63 4.92
CA LYS A 271 5.77 1.46 5.48
C LYS A 271 5.20 1.86 6.84
N GLY A 272 3.87 1.85 6.99
CA GLY A 272 3.26 2.33 8.23
C GLY A 272 1.80 2.77 8.10
N TYR A 273 1.35 3.47 9.12
CA TYR A 273 0.02 4.06 9.23
C TYR A 273 -0.27 5.15 8.19
N VAL A 274 -1.44 5.08 7.55
CA VAL A 274 -1.91 6.14 6.64
C VAL A 274 -3.00 6.95 7.32
N ASP A 275 -2.86 8.29 7.38
CA ASP A 275 -3.94 9.18 7.81
C ASP A 275 -5.02 9.23 6.72
N ASP A 276 -5.97 8.30 6.81
CA ASP A 276 -7.01 8.06 5.83
C ASP A 276 -8.39 8.37 6.44
N PRO A 277 -9.30 9.04 5.70
CA PRO A 277 -10.62 9.38 6.20
C PRO A 277 -11.52 8.18 6.51
N ARG A 278 -11.15 6.97 6.10
CA ARG A 278 -11.84 5.71 6.44
C ARG A 278 -11.44 5.18 7.81
N ASN A 279 -10.36 5.66 8.41
CA ASN A 279 -9.88 5.17 9.71
C ASN A 279 -10.92 5.39 10.81
N THR A 280 -11.01 4.46 11.74
CA THR A 280 -11.87 4.49 12.91
C THR A 280 -11.02 4.26 14.16
N ASP A 281 -11.65 4.18 15.32
CA ASP A 281 -10.99 3.78 16.56
C ASP A 281 -10.55 2.31 16.52
N ASN A 282 -11.14 1.48 15.66
CA ASN A 282 -10.98 0.03 15.67
C ASN A 282 -10.53 -0.58 14.32
N ALA A 283 -10.35 0.24 13.29
CA ALA A 283 -9.83 -0.19 12.00
C ALA A 283 -9.09 0.97 11.33
N TRP A 284 -7.93 0.72 10.74
CA TRP A 284 -7.14 1.75 10.09
C TRP A 284 -6.39 1.24 8.87
N MET A 285 -6.04 2.15 7.98
CA MET A 285 -5.21 1.88 6.81
C MET A 285 -3.73 1.86 7.19
N GLU A 286 -3.03 0.86 6.68
CA GLU A 286 -1.57 0.84 6.61
C GLU A 286 -1.15 0.53 5.18
N THR A 287 -0.01 1.05 4.75
CA THR A 287 0.48 0.80 3.39
C THR A 287 1.97 0.47 3.38
N VAL A 288 2.38 -0.25 2.34
CA VAL A 288 3.75 -0.29 1.86
C VAL A 288 3.81 0.46 0.53
N ALA A 289 4.47 1.62 0.52
CA ALA A 289 4.69 2.39 -0.69
C ALA A 289 6.09 2.11 -1.24
N VAL A 290 6.18 1.71 -2.51
CA VAL A 290 7.44 1.36 -3.17
C VAL A 290 7.57 2.11 -4.47
N ASN A 291 8.71 2.75 -4.68
CA ASN A 291 9.03 3.43 -5.92
C ASN A 291 9.76 2.49 -6.89
N PHE A 292 9.13 2.30 -8.06
CA PHE A 292 9.72 1.64 -9.21
C PHE A 292 10.03 2.71 -10.25
N HIS A 293 11.29 2.77 -10.69
CA HIS A 293 11.76 3.85 -11.54
C HIS A 293 12.25 3.33 -12.88
N ASP A 294 11.66 3.88 -13.94
CA ASP A 294 12.06 3.69 -15.32
C ASP A 294 13.04 4.82 -15.71
N GLU A 295 14.34 4.55 -15.54
CA GLU A 295 15.41 5.55 -15.75
C GLU A 295 15.58 5.93 -17.23
N LEU A 296 15.46 4.94 -18.14
CA LEU A 296 15.66 5.14 -19.58
C LEU A 296 14.36 5.56 -20.30
N GLY A 297 13.21 5.30 -19.68
CA GLY A 297 11.89 5.59 -20.24
C GLY A 297 11.50 4.61 -21.36
N ASP A 298 12.05 3.40 -21.36
CA ASP A 298 11.85 2.35 -22.36
C ASP A 298 11.13 1.10 -21.81
N SER A 299 10.68 1.13 -20.55
CA SER A 299 9.92 0.06 -19.91
C SER A 299 8.40 0.36 -19.94
N VAL A 300 7.76 0.50 -18.78
CA VAL A 300 6.34 0.84 -18.64
C VAL A 300 6.00 2.23 -19.17
N SER A 301 6.99 3.11 -19.32
CA SER A 301 6.81 4.44 -19.90
C SER A 301 6.30 4.44 -21.34
N GLU A 302 6.54 3.36 -22.08
CA GLU A 302 6.08 3.18 -23.46
C GLU A 302 4.69 2.53 -23.55
N LEU A 303 4.17 2.01 -22.43
CA LEU A 303 2.87 1.37 -22.40
C LEU A 303 1.75 2.43 -22.39
N PRO A 304 0.68 2.23 -23.17
CA PRO A 304 -0.48 3.12 -23.11
C PRO A 304 -1.15 2.98 -21.74
N LEU A 305 -1.21 4.08 -20.99
CA LEU A 305 -1.97 4.11 -19.75
C LEU A 305 -3.47 4.05 -20.08
N GLN A 306 -4.18 3.14 -19.42
CA GLN A 306 -5.62 2.99 -19.54
C GLN A 306 -6.22 2.79 -18.15
N ALA A 307 -7.18 3.64 -17.80
CA ALA A 307 -7.80 3.58 -16.48
C ALA A 307 -8.56 2.25 -16.34
N GLY A 308 -8.28 1.54 -15.24
CA GLY A 308 -9.01 0.33 -14.86
C GLY A 308 -10.43 0.60 -14.39
N ASP A 309 -11.09 -0.45 -13.87
CA ASP A 309 -12.49 -0.41 -13.46
C ASP A 309 -12.76 0.51 -12.26
N ASP A 310 -11.76 0.79 -11.42
CA ASP A 310 -11.91 1.66 -10.24
C ASP A 310 -11.31 3.07 -10.44
N ALA A 311 -10.57 3.28 -11.53
CA ALA A 311 -10.03 4.57 -11.94
C ALA A 311 -10.94 5.26 -12.97
N GLY A 312 -11.20 6.55 -12.80
CA GLY A 312 -11.94 7.36 -13.77
C GLY A 312 -11.05 7.90 -14.89
N GLN A 313 -9.79 8.20 -14.54
CA GLN A 313 -8.75 8.70 -15.44
C GLN A 313 -7.39 8.18 -14.97
N VAL A 314 -6.43 8.09 -15.88
CA VAL A 314 -5.03 7.76 -15.58
C VAL A 314 -4.13 8.64 -16.44
N LYS A 315 -3.02 9.13 -15.89
CA LYS A 315 -2.00 9.87 -16.66
C LYS A 315 -0.65 9.89 -15.96
N TRP A 316 0.38 10.20 -16.74
CA TRP A 316 1.64 10.71 -16.22
C TRP A 316 1.44 12.14 -15.71
N VAL A 317 1.87 12.40 -14.48
CA VAL A 317 1.78 13.71 -13.82
C VAL A 317 3.19 14.18 -13.50
N ASP A 318 3.50 15.42 -13.87
CA ASP A 318 4.74 16.07 -13.44
C ASP A 318 4.72 16.24 -11.92
N LEU A 319 5.77 15.77 -11.26
CA LEU A 319 5.91 15.85 -9.82
C LEU A 319 6.18 17.30 -9.39
N ASP A 320 5.36 17.78 -8.47
CA ASP A 320 5.41 19.16 -7.97
C ASP A 320 4.76 19.21 -6.57
N SER A 321 5.31 20.02 -5.67
CA SER A 321 4.81 20.19 -4.30
C SER A 321 3.41 20.80 -4.21
N SER A 322 2.92 21.46 -5.28
CA SER A 322 1.57 22.03 -5.35
C SER A 322 0.48 21.00 -5.66
N LEU A 323 0.83 19.74 -5.96
CA LEU A 323 -0.13 18.68 -6.27
C LEU A 323 -1.03 18.40 -5.05
N ASN A 324 -2.34 18.52 -5.26
CA ASN A 324 -3.34 18.10 -4.29
C ASN A 324 -3.68 16.62 -4.51
N LEU A 325 -3.26 15.77 -3.58
CA LEU A 325 -3.38 14.32 -3.69
C LEU A 325 -4.14 13.71 -2.50
N TYR A 326 -4.71 12.53 -2.75
CA TYR A 326 -5.42 11.74 -1.75
C TYR A 326 -4.50 11.34 -0.57
N ALA A 327 -5.09 11.25 0.62
CA ALA A 327 -4.43 10.85 1.87
C ALA A 327 -3.05 11.55 2.09
N ASN A 328 -2.01 10.77 2.34
CA ASN A 328 -0.64 11.23 2.55
C ASN A 328 0.24 11.06 1.31
N HIS A 329 -0.33 10.92 0.11
CA HIS A 329 0.43 10.56 -1.09
C HIS A 329 1.45 11.63 -1.47
N SER A 330 1.15 12.92 -1.24
CA SER A 330 2.11 14.02 -1.44
C SER A 330 3.39 13.82 -0.63
N HIS A 331 3.30 13.32 0.62
CA HIS A 331 4.47 13.04 1.44
C HIS A 331 5.34 11.90 0.86
N PHE A 332 4.71 10.84 0.34
CA PHE A 332 5.46 9.75 -0.32
C PHE A 332 6.20 10.27 -1.55
N LEU A 333 5.54 11.10 -2.36
CA LEU A 333 6.14 11.69 -3.55
C LEU A 333 7.26 12.68 -3.23
N GLU A 334 7.18 13.42 -2.13
CA GLU A 334 8.28 14.27 -1.65
C GLU A 334 9.54 13.43 -1.37
N ILE A 335 9.38 12.29 -0.69
CA ILE A 335 10.48 11.37 -0.39
C ILE A 335 11.07 10.83 -1.70
N VAL A 336 10.23 10.44 -2.67
CA VAL A 336 10.68 9.99 -3.98
C VAL A 336 11.43 11.08 -4.74
N ALA A 337 10.93 12.33 -4.73
CA ALA A 337 11.60 13.46 -5.37
C ALA A 337 13.00 13.67 -4.78
N LYS A 338 13.12 13.62 -3.45
CA LYS A 338 14.40 13.75 -2.74
C LYS A 338 15.37 12.62 -3.09
N GLU A 339 14.91 11.36 -3.04
CA GLU A 339 15.72 10.19 -3.37
C GLU A 339 16.25 10.25 -4.81
N ARG A 340 15.38 10.66 -5.75
CA ARG A 340 15.72 10.77 -7.17
C ARG A 340 16.45 12.06 -7.53
N LYS A 341 16.64 13.00 -6.58
CA LYS A 341 17.21 14.35 -6.82
C LYS A 341 16.43 15.13 -7.88
N ALA A 342 15.11 14.96 -7.90
CA ALA A 342 14.19 15.64 -8.79
C ALA A 342 13.69 16.95 -8.20
N HIS A 343 13.04 17.75 -9.03
CA HIS A 343 12.25 18.89 -8.56
C HIS A 343 11.14 18.45 -7.60
N TRP A 344 10.94 19.25 -6.55
CA TRP A 344 9.78 19.27 -5.67
C TRP A 344 9.24 20.69 -5.56
#